data_AF-A0AAV4VQZ5-F1
#
_entry.id   AF-A0AAV4VQZ5-F1
#
_cell.length_a   1.000
_cell.length_b   1.000
_cell.length_c   1.000
_cell.angle_alpha   90.00
_cell.angle_beta   90.00
_cell.angle_gamma   90.00
#
_symmetry.space_group_name_H-M   'P 1'
#
loop_
_entity.id
_entity.type
_entity.pdbx_description
1 polymer ?
#
loop_
_entity_poly.entity_id
_entity_poly.type
_entity_poly.pdbx_seq_one_letter_code
_entity_poly.pdbx_strand_id
1 'polypeptide(L)'
;MKLLSKELAETKFHQQLLFKETGDPFEGNVKNISLNILKKLYPQENPFLQAQTINNEIFEDNQFTYSELKQLTQTLPKGKDPGCDGIDYTILQIVCKHFPLVV
;
A
#
# COMPACT_ATOMS: atom_id res chain seq x y z
N MET A 1 -11.65 -8.19 37.39
CA MET A 1 -10.39 -7.49 37.74
C MET A 1 -9.13 -8.37 37.67
N LYS A 2 -9.11 -9.61 38.17
CA LYS A 2 -7.90 -10.48 38.16
C LYS A 2 -7.38 -10.92 36.77
N LEU A 3 -8.24 -10.98 35.75
CA LEU A 3 -7.85 -11.40 34.40
C LEU A 3 -7.06 -10.31 33.66
N LEU A 4 -7.54 -9.07 33.70
CA LEU A 4 -6.85 -7.89 33.15
C LEU A 4 -5.45 -7.68 33.73
N SER A 5 -5.25 -7.97 35.02
CA SER A 5 -3.94 -7.85 35.66
C SER A 5 -2.94 -8.92 35.24
N LYS A 6 -3.41 -10.12 34.86
CA LYS A 6 -2.54 -11.18 34.32
C LYS A 6 -2.11 -10.88 32.90
N GLU A 7 -3.06 -10.47 32.06
CA GLU A 7 -2.79 -10.09 30.67
C GLU A 7 -1.82 -8.90 30.59
N LEU A 8 -2.00 -7.89 31.45
CA LEU A 8 -1.06 -6.76 31.55
C LEU A 8 0.34 -7.18 32.02
N ALA A 9 0.45 -8.19 32.90
CA ALA A 9 1.72 -8.70 33.38
C ALA A 9 2.45 -9.53 32.30
N GLU A 10 1.70 -10.33 31.54
CA GLU A 10 2.23 -11.10 30.41
C GLU A 10 2.74 -10.17 29.30
N THR A 11 1.98 -9.15 28.91
CA THR A 11 2.41 -8.19 27.88
C THR A 11 3.68 -7.46 28.30
N LYS A 12 3.80 -7.04 29.56
CA LYS A 12 5.01 -6.42 30.10
C LYS A 12 6.20 -7.38 30.09
N PHE A 13 6.00 -8.66 30.39
CA PHE A 13 7.06 -9.68 30.36
C PHE A 13 7.59 -9.91 28.93
N HIS A 14 6.70 -10.03 27.95
CA HIS A 14 7.09 -10.20 26.54
C HIS A 14 7.85 -8.99 26.00
N GLN A 15 7.44 -7.78 26.39
CA GLN A 15 8.16 -6.55 26.05
C GLN A 15 9.58 -6.56 26.63
N GLN A 16 9.75 -6.94 27.91
CA GLN A 16 11.06 -7.02 28.55
C GLN A 16 12.01 -8.03 27.90
N LEU A 17 11.49 -9.18 27.45
CA LEU A 17 12.26 -10.17 26.68
C LEU A 17 12.75 -9.61 25.35
N LEU A 18 11.88 -8.93 24.61
CA LEU A 18 12.24 -8.28 23.34
C LEU A 18 13.33 -7.23 23.55
N PHE A 19 13.22 -6.38 24.56
CA PHE A 19 14.22 -5.34 24.85
C PHE A 19 15.60 -5.92 25.23
N LYS A 20 15.61 -7.04 25.95
CA LYS A 20 16.86 -7.74 26.29
C LYS A 20 17.56 -8.30 25.03
N GLU A 21 16.81 -8.82 24.07
CA GLU A 21 17.33 -9.34 22.81
C GLU A 21 17.77 -8.24 21.83
N THR A 22 17.17 -7.05 21.91
CA THR A 22 17.58 -5.90 21.10
C THR A 22 18.73 -5.10 21.72
N GLY A 23 19.02 -5.29 23.02
CA GLY A 23 20.03 -4.53 23.75
C GLY A 23 19.61 -3.10 24.07
N ASP A 24 18.31 -2.78 23.93
CA ASP A 24 17.77 -1.45 24.21
C ASP A 24 17.57 -1.27 25.73
N PRO A 25 18.00 -0.13 26.32
CA PRO A 25 17.71 0.18 27.71
C PRO A 25 16.19 0.29 27.90
N PHE A 26 15.69 -0.23 29.03
CA PHE A 26 14.28 -0.43 29.41
C PHE A 26 13.36 0.83 29.39
N GLU A 27 13.79 1.96 28.83
CA GLU A 27 13.11 3.25 28.78
C GLU A 27 12.77 3.73 27.36
N GLY A 28 12.94 2.87 26.35
CA GLY A 28 12.66 3.23 24.96
C GLY A 28 11.17 3.43 24.65
N ASN A 29 10.83 4.52 23.96
CA ASN A 29 9.54 4.70 23.28
C ASN A 29 9.32 3.53 22.30
N VAL A 30 8.16 2.85 22.37
CA VAL A 30 7.79 1.70 21.50
C VAL A 30 8.10 1.97 20.03
N LYS A 31 7.90 3.20 19.55
CA LYS A 31 8.23 3.62 18.18
C LYS A 31 9.71 3.46 17.85
N ASN A 32 10.59 3.83 18.79
CA ASN A 32 12.03 3.74 18.60
C ASN A 32 12.51 2.29 18.61
N ILE A 33 11.95 1.43 19.48
CA ILE A 33 12.26 -0.01 19.48
C ILE A 33 11.80 -0.65 18.17
N SER A 34 10.57 -0.39 17.73
CA SER A 34 10.07 -0.94 16.46
C SER A 34 10.96 -0.52 15.28
N LEU A 35 11.45 0.73 15.27
CA LEU A 35 12.39 1.21 14.27
C LEU A 35 13.76 0.52 14.35
N ASN A 36 14.29 0.29 15.56
CA ASN A 36 15.56 -0.42 15.75
C ASN A 36 15.47 -1.88 15.30
N ILE A 37 14.37 -2.58 15.62
CA ILE A 37 14.10 -3.94 15.15
C ILE A 37 14.05 -3.96 13.62
N LEU A 38 13.29 -3.05 13.01
CA LEU A 38 13.20 -2.95 11.55
C LEU A 38 14.57 -2.71 10.91
N LYS A 39 15.40 -1.82 11.47
CA LYS A 39 16.76 -1.58 10.98
C LYS A 39 17.67 -2.80 11.10
N LYS A 40 17.52 -3.61 12.17
CA LYS A 40 18.32 -4.82 12.37
C LYS A 40 17.90 -5.96 11.45
N LEU A 41 16.60 -6.10 11.19
CA LEU A 41 16.05 -7.11 10.26
C LEU A 41 16.27 -6.74 8.79
N TYR A 42 16.23 -5.44 8.49
CA TYR A 42 16.40 -4.89 7.16
C TYR A 42 17.51 -3.83 7.18
N PRO A 43 18.79 -4.23 7.36
CA PRO A 43 19.90 -3.29 7.26
C PRO A 43 19.83 -2.63 5.89
N GLN A 44 19.81 -1.30 5.87
CA GLN A 44 19.69 -0.46 4.68
C GLN A 44 20.94 -0.58 3.82
N GLU A 45 21.12 -1.73 3.18
CA GLU A 45 22.13 -2.00 2.16
C GLU A 45 21.55 -2.94 1.09
N ASN A 46 20.26 -2.79 0.78
CA ASN A 46 19.77 -3.33 -0.48
C ASN A 46 19.72 -2.20 -1.51
N PRO A 47 20.73 -2.07 -2.40
CA PRO A 47 20.72 -1.09 -3.48
C PRO A 47 19.46 -1.20 -4.36
N PHE A 48 18.75 -2.34 -4.34
CA PHE A 48 17.45 -2.49 -4.97
C PHE A 48 16.34 -1.60 -4.38
N LEU A 49 16.39 -1.24 -3.09
CA LEU A 49 15.40 -0.37 -2.45
C LEU A 49 15.69 1.12 -2.68
N GLN A 50 16.95 1.53 -2.84
CA GLN A 50 17.30 2.88 -3.27
C GLN A 50 16.87 3.17 -4.72
N ALA A 51 16.91 2.15 -5.58
CA ALA A 51 16.36 2.22 -6.94
C ALA A 51 14.82 2.31 -6.97
N GLN A 52 14.14 2.05 -5.85
CA GLN A 52 12.70 2.31 -5.67
C GLN A 52 12.43 3.66 -5.00
N THR A 53 13.38 4.61 -5.05
CA THR A 53 12.97 6.01 -5.11
C THR A 53 12.16 6.10 -6.38
N ILE A 54 10.84 5.95 -6.23
CA ILE A 54 9.84 6.11 -7.27
C ILE A 54 10.29 7.35 -8.04
N ASN A 55 10.67 7.16 -9.30
CA ASN A 55 10.74 8.25 -10.23
C ASN A 55 9.33 8.85 -10.21
N ASN A 56 9.11 9.83 -9.34
CA ASN A 56 7.95 10.71 -9.33
C ASN A 56 8.07 11.70 -10.51
N GLU A 57 8.77 11.31 -11.57
CA GLU A 57 8.37 11.75 -12.89
C GLU A 57 6.99 11.11 -13.09
N ILE A 58 5.97 11.88 -12.73
CA ILE A 58 4.64 11.71 -13.29
C ILE A 58 4.89 11.82 -14.79
N PHE A 59 5.13 10.68 -15.45
CA PHE A 59 4.93 10.58 -16.87
C PHE A 59 3.46 10.88 -17.03
N GLU A 60 3.16 12.11 -17.47
CA GLU A 60 1.85 12.47 -17.96
C GLU A 60 1.59 11.51 -19.11
N ASP A 61 0.87 10.42 -18.81
CA ASP A 61 0.39 9.52 -19.83
C ASP A 61 -0.41 10.37 -20.82
N ASN A 62 -0.15 10.17 -22.10
CA ASN A 62 -0.90 10.89 -23.13
C ASN A 62 -2.39 10.64 -22.89
N GLN A 63 -3.17 11.72 -22.87
CA GLN A 63 -4.61 11.62 -22.73
C GLN A 63 -5.16 10.78 -23.89
N PHE A 64 -6.03 9.81 -23.57
CA PHE A 64 -6.70 9.01 -24.58
C PHE A 64 -7.49 9.89 -25.55
N THR A 65 -7.32 9.63 -26.85
CA THR A 65 -8.11 10.26 -27.90
C THR A 65 -9.54 9.72 -27.92
N TYR A 66 -10.47 10.49 -28.48
CA TYR A 66 -11.86 10.06 -28.64
C TYR A 66 -11.98 8.78 -29.49
N SER A 67 -11.17 8.64 -30.53
CA SER A 67 -11.13 7.43 -31.36
C SER A 67 -10.74 6.19 -30.57
N GLU A 68 -9.73 6.31 -29.70
CA GLU A 68 -9.27 5.21 -28.86
C GLU A 68 -10.35 4.81 -27.85
N LEU A 69 -10.98 5.77 -27.17
CA LEU A 69 -12.05 5.48 -26.22
C LEU A 69 -13.27 4.86 -26.93
N LYS A 70 -13.64 5.37 -28.10
CA LYS A 70 -14.72 4.80 -28.91
C LYS A 70 -14.39 3.36 -29.34
N GLN A 71 -13.17 3.09 -29.80
CA GLN A 71 -12.75 1.74 -30.16
C GLN A 71 -12.75 0.81 -28.94
N LEU A 72 -12.24 1.26 -27.79
CA LEU A 72 -12.20 0.49 -26.55
C LEU A 72 -13.61 0.07 -26.11
N THR A 73 -14.57 1.00 -26.13
CA THR A 73 -15.97 0.67 -25.81
C THR A 73 -16.63 -0.26 -26.83
N GLN A 74 -16.12 -0.37 -28.06
CA GLN A 74 -16.64 -1.30 -29.06
C GLN A 74 -16.02 -2.70 -28.96
N THR A 75 -14.76 -2.79 -28.54
CA THR A 75 -14.00 -4.05 -28.48
C THR A 75 -14.16 -4.78 -27.15
N LEU A 76 -14.54 -4.07 -26.08
CA LEU A 76 -14.71 -4.68 -24.77
C LEU A 76 -15.91 -5.66 -24.73
N PRO A 77 -15.71 -6.87 -24.18
CA PRO A 77 -16.80 -7.83 -24.00
C PRO A 77 -17.88 -7.28 -23.07
N LYS A 78 -19.12 -7.27 -23.54
CA LYS A 78 -20.27 -6.90 -22.73
C LYS A 78 -20.64 -8.05 -21.79
N GLY A 79 -20.83 -7.75 -20.50
CA GLY A 79 -21.22 -8.74 -19.49
C GLY A 79 -20.08 -9.59 -18.94
N LYS A 80 -18.82 -9.18 -19.17
CA LYS A 80 -17.68 -9.73 -18.43
C LYS A 80 -17.59 -9.03 -17.06
N ASP A 81 -17.25 -9.79 -16.04
CA ASP A 81 -16.94 -9.24 -14.73
C ASP A 81 -15.72 -8.30 -14.79
N PRO A 82 -15.65 -7.30 -13.88
CA PRO A 82 -14.50 -6.39 -13.78
C PRO A 82 -13.18 -7.12 -13.59
N GLY A 83 -12.10 -6.53 -14.13
CA GLY A 83 -10.74 -6.98 -13.86
C GLY A 83 -10.36 -6.82 -12.39
N CYS A 84 -9.15 -7.28 -12.02
CA CYS A 84 -8.60 -7.04 -10.68
C CYS A 84 -8.47 -5.55 -10.35
N ASP A 85 -8.38 -4.70 -11.36
CA ASP A 85 -8.40 -3.24 -11.31
C ASP A 85 -9.81 -2.65 -11.14
N GLY A 86 -10.86 -3.48 -11.16
CA GLY A 86 -12.25 -3.07 -11.05
C GLY A 86 -12.82 -2.42 -12.31
N ILE A 87 -12.09 -2.44 -13.42
CA ILE A 87 -12.51 -1.81 -14.67
C ILE A 87 -13.25 -2.84 -15.53
N ASP A 88 -14.44 -2.46 -15.99
CA ASP A 88 -15.26 -3.23 -16.93
C ASP A 88 -15.94 -2.32 -17.97
N TYR A 89 -16.71 -2.96 -18.86
CA TYR A 89 -17.51 -2.24 -19.85
C TYR A 89 -18.49 -1.23 -19.23
N THR A 90 -19.07 -1.57 -18.06
CA THR A 90 -20.07 -0.76 -17.37
C THR A 90 -19.45 0.52 -16.82
N ILE A 91 -18.30 0.42 -16.16
CA ILE A 91 -17.55 1.55 -15.62
C ILE A 91 -17.16 2.51 -16.75
N LEU A 92 -16.63 2.00 -17.86
CA LEU A 92 -16.27 2.83 -19.01
C LEU A 92 -17.48 3.53 -19.63
N GLN A 93 -18.63 2.86 -19.73
CA GLN A 93 -19.89 3.49 -20.15
C GLN A 93 -20.32 4.63 -19.22
N ILE A 94 -20.20 4.44 -17.90
CA ILE A 94 -20.55 5.47 -16.91
C ILE A 94 -19.63 6.67 -17.02
N VAL A 95 -18.33 6.45 -17.16
CA VAL A 95 -17.32 7.50 -17.33
C VAL A 95 -17.60 8.30 -18.61
N CYS A 96 -17.79 7.64 -19.75
CA CYS A 96 -18.11 8.33 -21.00
C CYS A 96 -19.44 9.11 -20.96
N LYS A 97 -20.41 8.68 -20.14
CA LYS A 97 -21.67 9.41 -19.95
C LYS A 97 -21.53 10.64 -19.05
N HIS A 98 -20.77 10.54 -17.95
CA HIS A 98 -20.61 11.63 -16.98
C HIS A 98 -19.60 12.68 -17.43
N PHE A 99 -18.58 12.24 -18.16
CA PHE A 99 -17.58 13.08 -18.76
C PHE A 99 -17.74 12.99 -20.28
N PRO A 100 -18.78 13.62 -20.85
CA PRO A 100 -18.85 13.74 -22.30
C PRO A 100 -17.58 14.48 -22.73
N LEU A 101 -16.71 13.76 -23.44
CA LEU A 101 -15.47 14.32 -23.96
C LEU A 101 -15.86 15.52 -24.83
N VAL A 102 -15.52 16.71 -24.34
CA VAL A 102 -15.81 17.97 -25.04
C VAL A 102 -15.01 17.93 -26.33
N VAL A 103 -15.73 18.00 -27.46
CA VAL A 103 -15.20 17.99 -28.82
C VAL A 103 -14.36 19.23 -29.09
#